data_AF-A0A851GR84-F1
#
_entry.id   AF-A0A851GR84-F1
#
_cell.length_a   1.000
_cell.length_b   1.000
_cell.length_c   1.000
_cell.angle_alpha   90.00
_cell.angle_beta   90.00
_cell.angle_gamma   90.00
#
_symmetry.space_group_name_H-M   'P 1'
#
loop_
_entity.id
_entity.type
_entity.pdbx_description
1 polymer ?
#
loop_
_entity_poly.entity_id
_entity_poly.type
_entity_poly.pdbx_seq_one_letter_code
_entity_poly.pdbx_strand_id
1 'polypeptide(L)'
;MENTYYTLQTLYRIVREEPHPEQYLCTPREMILYSTFSWDTIHKHLLALAQQGLVMLQQLDTPHCYITTQGIETVKSSLMNDDNNEAIGLLVKREAV
;
A
#
# COMPACT_ATOMS: atom_id res chain seq x y z
N MET A 1 -7.74 10.97 -9.02
CA MET A 1 -8.07 10.43 -7.68
C MET A 1 -7.68 8.95 -7.53
N GLU A 2 -7.52 8.18 -8.62
CA GLU A 2 -7.16 6.75 -8.57
C GLU A 2 -5.71 6.45 -8.11
N ASN A 3 -4.73 7.31 -8.44
CA ASN A 3 -3.31 7.03 -8.16
C ASN A 3 -2.94 6.98 -6.66
N THR A 4 -3.72 7.66 -5.81
CA THR A 4 -3.51 7.68 -4.36
C THR A 4 -3.84 6.32 -3.74
N TYR A 5 -4.96 5.71 -4.16
CA TYR A 5 -5.34 4.37 -3.67
C TYR A 5 -4.41 3.28 -4.19
N TYR A 6 -3.80 3.43 -5.37
CA TYR A 6 -2.71 2.54 -5.80
C TYR A 6 -1.51 2.55 -4.84
N THR A 7 -1.21 3.71 -4.23
CA THR A 7 -0.13 3.80 -3.23
C THR A 7 -0.51 3.05 -1.95
N LEU A 8 -1.76 3.14 -1.52
CA LEU A 8 -2.29 2.38 -0.38
C LEU A 8 -2.25 0.86 -0.66
N GLN A 9 -2.68 0.43 -1.84
CA GLN A 9 -2.60 -0.97 -2.27
C GLN A 9 -1.16 -1.47 -2.34
N THR A 10 -0.23 -0.62 -2.80
CA THR A 10 1.21 -0.95 -2.83
C THR A 10 1.74 -1.17 -1.42
N LEU A 11 1.43 -0.26 -0.49
CA LEU A 11 1.81 -0.40 0.91
C LEU A 11 1.23 -1.69 1.52
N TYR A 12 -0.06 -1.94 1.31
CA TYR A 12 -0.69 -3.20 1.75
C TYR A 12 0.00 -4.43 1.16
N ARG A 13 0.39 -4.40 -0.12
CA ARG A 13 1.10 -5.50 -0.78
C ARG A 13 2.47 -5.77 -0.17
N ILE A 14 3.18 -4.73 0.29
CA ILE A 14 4.47 -4.88 0.96
C ILE A 14 4.28 -5.58 2.32
N VAL A 15 3.26 -5.19 3.08
CA VAL A 15 3.10 -5.62 4.48
C VAL A 15 2.17 -6.83 4.66
N ARG A 16 1.41 -7.27 3.65
CA ARG A 16 0.41 -8.36 3.76
C ARG A 16 0.99 -9.72 4.15
N GLU A 17 2.28 -9.94 3.92
CA GLU A 17 2.98 -11.18 4.26
C GLU A 17 3.54 -11.15 5.69
N GLU A 18 3.53 -9.97 6.32
CA GLU A 18 4.01 -9.79 7.68
C GLU A 18 2.95 -10.21 8.70
N PRO A 19 3.36 -10.79 9.86
CA PRO A 19 2.43 -11.21 10.90
C PRO A 19 1.66 -10.04 11.54
N HIS A 20 2.26 -8.84 11.54
CA HIS A 20 1.68 -7.62 12.09
C HIS A 20 1.83 -6.44 11.10
N PRO A 21 0.99 -6.36 10.06
CA PRO A 21 1.14 -5.37 8.98
C PRO A 21 1.03 -3.92 9.47
N GLU A 22 0.24 -3.68 10.52
CA GLU A 22 0.04 -2.37 11.14
C GLU A 22 1.24 -1.86 11.94
N GLN A 23 2.18 -2.74 12.29
CA GLN A 23 3.39 -2.40 13.02
C GLN A 23 4.61 -2.28 12.09
N TYR A 24 4.43 -2.58 10.80
CA TYR A 24 5.52 -2.57 9.83
C TYR A 24 5.84 -1.15 9.38
N LEU A 25 7.04 -0.68 9.73
CA LEU A 25 7.55 0.61 9.30
C LEU A 25 8.14 0.50 7.89
N CYS A 26 7.33 0.80 6.90
CA CYS A 26 7.75 0.80 5.51
C CYS A 26 8.58 2.04 5.19
N THR A 27 9.75 1.83 4.60
CA THR A 27 10.67 2.89 4.22
C THR A 27 10.34 3.46 2.82
N PRO A 28 10.75 4.70 2.53
CA PRO A 28 10.67 5.30 1.20
C PRO A 28 11.27 4.41 0.12
N ARG A 29 12.39 3.76 0.46
CA ARG A 29 13.10 2.87 -0.44
C ARG A 29 12.23 1.70 -0.87
N GLU A 30 11.56 1.05 0.06
CA GLU A 30 10.64 -0.05 -0.25
C GLU A 30 9.45 0.44 -1.07
N MET A 31 8.83 1.56 -0.68
CA MET A 31 7.74 2.13 -1.44
C MET A 31 8.12 2.41 -2.91
N ILE A 32 9.33 2.93 -3.16
CA ILE A 32 9.86 3.16 -4.51
C ILE A 32 10.14 1.83 -5.24
N LEU A 33 10.62 0.81 -4.54
CA LEU A 33 10.91 -0.50 -5.14
C LEU A 33 9.63 -1.21 -5.65
N TYR A 34 8.52 -1.05 -4.94
CA TYR A 34 7.26 -1.71 -5.27
C TYR A 34 6.27 -0.81 -6.03
N SER A 35 6.60 0.47 -6.25
CA SER A 35 5.77 1.43 -6.98
C SER A 35 6.44 1.89 -8.26
N THR A 36 5.64 2.27 -9.26
CA THR A 36 6.13 2.94 -10.48
C THR A 36 6.24 4.46 -10.30
N PHE A 37 5.79 4.98 -9.17
CA PHE A 37 5.80 6.40 -8.87
C PHE A 37 7.13 6.85 -8.25
N SER A 38 7.52 8.09 -8.52
CA SER A 38 8.65 8.73 -7.82
C SER A 38 8.30 8.99 -6.35
N TRP A 39 9.32 9.09 -5.50
CA TRP A 39 9.14 9.37 -4.07
C TRP A 39 8.28 10.61 -3.79
N ASP A 40 8.48 11.71 -4.52
CA ASP A 40 7.69 12.94 -4.33
C ASP A 40 6.18 12.69 -4.51
N THR A 41 5.81 11.91 -5.53
CA THR A 41 4.43 11.51 -5.80
C THR A 41 3.90 10.57 -4.72
N ILE A 42 4.68 9.55 -4.35
CA ILE A 42 4.34 8.62 -3.27
C ILE A 42 4.09 9.39 -1.98
N HIS A 43 4.97 10.31 -1.63
CA HIS A 43 4.88 11.11 -0.41
C HIS A 43 3.63 11.99 -0.42
N LYS A 44 3.29 12.64 -1.55
CA LYS A 44 2.02 13.38 -1.71
C LYS A 44 0.80 12.48 -1.51
N HIS A 45 0.84 11.26 -2.05
CA HIS A 45 -0.24 10.28 -1.85
C HIS A 45 -0.34 9.83 -0.39
N LEU A 46 0.79 9.54 0.26
CA LEU A 46 0.83 9.14 1.67
C LEU A 46 0.29 10.26 2.57
N LEU A 47 0.60 11.52 2.29
CA LEU A 47 0.03 12.66 3.01
C LEU A 47 -1.50 12.73 2.86
N ALA A 48 -2.02 12.53 1.65
CA ALA A 48 -3.47 12.50 1.41
C ALA A 48 -4.15 11.31 2.12
N LEU A 49 -3.54 10.12 2.08
CA LEU A 49 -4.01 8.93 2.78
C LEU A 49 -3.95 9.11 4.31
N ALA A 50 -2.96 9.84 4.82
CA ALA A 50 -2.83 10.13 6.24
C ALA A 50 -3.93 11.09 6.72
N GLN A 51 -4.32 12.07 5.91
CA GLN A 51 -5.49 12.91 6.20
C GLN A 51 -6.80 12.11 6.29
N GLN A 52 -6.87 10.96 5.61
CA GLN A 52 -8.00 10.04 5.67
C GLN A 52 -7.89 8.99 6.79
N GLY A 53 -6.78 8.95 7.53
CA GLY A 53 -6.52 7.96 8.58
C GLY A 53 -6.18 6.56 8.08
N LEU A 54 -5.86 6.40 6.78
CA LEU A 54 -5.58 5.10 6.15
C LEU A 54 -4.12 4.67 6.30
N VAL A 55 -3.22 5.63 6.46
CA VAL A 55 -1.80 5.41 6.75
C VAL A 55 -1.36 6.39 7.82
N MET A 56 -0.26 6.09 8.49
CA MET A 56 0.43 7.05 9.33
C MET A 56 1.86 7.23 8.83
N LEU A 57 2.33 8.48 8.91
CA LEU A 57 3.69 8.87 8.59
C LEU A 57 4.41 9.14 9.90
N GLN A 58 5.57 8.53 10.08
CA GLN A 58 6.41 8.71 11.25
C GLN A 58 7.79 9.16 10.84
N GLN A 59 8.21 10.31 11.33
CA GLN A 59 9.56 10.82 11.16
C GLN A 59 10.42 10.30 12.33
N LEU A 60 11.29 9.33 12.05
CA LEU A 60 12.38 8.92 12.95
C LEU A 60 13.68 9.54 12.43
N ASP A 61 14.74 8.78 12.23
CA ASP A 61 15.94 9.21 11.50
C ASP A 61 15.66 9.37 9.99
N THR A 62 14.77 8.54 9.45
CA THR A 62 14.25 8.62 8.08
C THR A 62 12.72 8.68 8.11
N PRO A 63 12.07 9.23 7.07
CA PRO A 63 10.62 9.18 6.99
C PRO A 63 10.20 7.72 6.84
N HIS A 64 9.25 7.26 7.64
CA HIS A 64 8.64 5.94 7.56
C HIS A 64 7.12 6.08 7.43
N CYS A 65 6.48 5.05 6.90
CA CYS A 65 5.03 4.97 6.86
C CYS A 65 4.56 3.56 7.25
N TYR A 66 3.39 3.49 7.89
CA TYR A 66 2.74 2.23 8.19
C TYR A 66 1.26 2.33 7.86
N ILE A 67 0.67 1.21 7.48
CA ILE A 67 -0.75 1.14 7.16
C ILE A 67 -1.55 1.04 8.47
N THR A 68 -2.68 1.73 8.56
CA THR A 68 -3.58 1.57 9.70
C THR A 68 -4.53 0.39 9.46
N THR A 69 -5.19 -0.09 10.52
CA THR A 69 -6.27 -1.08 10.40
C THR A 69 -7.34 -0.61 9.41
N GLN A 70 -7.73 0.66 9.48
CA GLN A 70 -8.69 1.27 8.56
C GLN A 70 -8.19 1.27 7.10
N GLY A 71 -6.89 1.50 6.88
CA GLY A 71 -6.25 1.38 5.57
C GLY A 71 -6.33 -0.04 5.00
N ILE A 72 -6.05 -1.04 5.84
CA ILE A 72 -6.15 -2.46 5.47
C ILE A 72 -7.59 -2.81 5.08
N GLU A 73 -8.55 -2.42 5.90
CA GLU A 73 -9.97 -2.68 5.63
C GLU A 73 -10.42 -2.01 4.34
N THR A 74 -10.01 -0.76 4.11
CA THR A 74 -10.33 -0.03 2.87
C THR A 74 -9.80 -0.77 1.64
N VAL A 75 -8.54 -1.23 1.65
CA VAL A 75 -7.98 -2.00 0.54
C VAL A 75 -8.73 -3.32 0.35
N LYS A 76 -9.02 -4.04 1.43
CA LYS A 76 -9.78 -5.30 1.36
C LYS A 76 -11.18 -5.10 0.80
N SER A 77 -11.89 -4.06 1.22
CA SER A 77 -13.21 -3.71 0.68
C SER A 77 -13.15 -3.30 -0.78
N SER A 78 -12.10 -2.57 -1.20
CA SER A 78 -11.90 -2.25 -2.62
C SER A 78 -11.62 -3.49 -3.47
N LEU A 79 -10.83 -4.44 -2.96
CA LEU A 79 -10.56 -5.71 -3.65
C LEU A 79 -11.81 -6.60 -3.72
N MET A 80 -12.61 -6.64 -2.65
CA MET A 80 -13.87 -7.41 -2.60
C MET A 80 -14.99 -6.83 -3.47
N ASN A 81 -15.00 -5.52 -3.73
CA ASN A 81 -15.97 -4.92 -4.65
C ASN A 81 -15.64 -5.22 -6.12
N ASP A 82 -14.39 -5.58 -6.42
CA ASP A 82 -13.95 -6.07 -7.73
C ASP A 82 -14.27 -7.56 -7.96
N ASP A 83 -14.62 -8.33 -6.91
CA ASP A 83 -15.00 -9.75 -7.04
C ASP A 83 -16.35 -9.98 -7.76
N ASN A 84 -17.13 -8.92 -8.06
CA ASN A 84 -18.25 -9.02 -9.00
C ASN A 84 -17.84 -8.80 -10.47
N ASN A 85 -16.56 -8.54 -10.76
CA ASN A 85 -16.04 -8.43 -12.12
C ASN A 85 -14.54 -8.79 -12.21
N GLU A 86 -14.26 -10.10 -12.12
CA GLU A 86 -13.10 -10.83 -12.68
C GLU A 86 -11.68 -10.21 -12.56
N ALA A 87 -10.85 -10.87 -11.74
CA ALA A 87 -9.45 -11.19 -12.03
C ALA A 87 -8.48 -10.03 -12.38
N ILE A 88 -7.89 -9.34 -11.41
CA ILE A 88 -6.57 -8.71 -11.58
C ILE A 88 -5.71 -8.86 -10.31
N GLY A 89 -4.65 -9.67 -10.40
CA GLY A 89 -3.44 -9.41 -9.62
C GLY A 89 -2.82 -10.51 -8.75
N LEU A 90 -3.29 -11.77 -8.81
CA LEU A 90 -2.46 -12.92 -8.39
C LEU A 90 -2.00 -13.76 -9.59
N LEU A 91 -1.54 -13.05 -10.63
CA LEU A 91 -0.71 -13.62 -11.70
C LEU A 91 0.77 -13.35 -11.38
N VAL A 92 1.26 -13.83 -10.24
CA VAL A 92 2.69 -14.08 -10.04
C VAL A 92 2.91 -15.58 -10.16
N LYS A 93 3.30 -15.96 -11.39
CA LYS A 93 4.11 -17.11 -11.76
C LYS A 93 3.65 -18.49 -11.26
N ARG A 94 2.77 -19.13 -12.03
CA ARG A 94 2.76 -20.59 -12.20
C ARG A 94 2.70 -20.95 -13.68
N GLU A 95 3.68 -20.53 -14.47
CA GLU A 95 4.03 -21.19 -15.72
C GLU A 95 5.54 -21.02 -15.99
N ALA A 96 6.30 -22.10 -15.79
CA ALA A 96 7.24 -22.64 -16.79
C ALA A 96 8.02 -23.82 -16.18
N VAL A 97 7.74 -25.01 -16.75
CA VAL A 97 8.36 -26.34 -16.63
C VAL A 97 8.14 -27.16 -15.36
#